data_AF-A0A9W9YYV8-F1
#
_entry.id   AF-A0A9W9YYV8-F1
#
_cell.length_a   1.000
_cell.length_b   1.000
_cell.length_c   1.000
_cell.angle_alpha   90.00
_cell.angle_beta   90.00
_cell.angle_gamma   90.00
#
_symmetry.space_group_name_H-M   'P 1'
#
loop_
_entity.id
_entity.type
_entity.pdbx_description
1 polymer ?
#
loop_
_entity_poly.entity_id
_entity_poly.type
_entity_poly.pdbx_seq_one_letter_code
_entity_poly.pdbx_strand_id
1 'polypeptide(L)'
;MYGGHCSVKRTLIITPGSLVKNWSSEFRKWLGVYEQPSYPVMIISYEMFLRSVEEVRNIKFGLVICDEAHRLKNTTIKTATMISGLKTKRRILLTGTPVQNDLKEFHSLVDVCNPGILGTQSCFRRLYEEPIVHGQQPDATSEEKLLGQTRAAELNRLTSMFFLRRTSEVNSRYLPPKGTRAFNDM
;
A
#
# COMPACT_ATOMS: atom_id res chain seq x y z
N MET A 1 -10.80 -4.43 -35.60
CA MET A 1 -10.58 -3.10 -34.99
C MET A 1 -10.79 -3.21 -33.48
N TYR A 2 -9.73 -3.36 -32.69
CA TYR A 2 -9.87 -3.30 -31.22
C TYR A 2 -9.92 -1.84 -30.80
N GLY A 3 -11.14 -1.30 -30.69
CA GLY A 3 -11.38 -0.01 -30.03
C GLY A 3 -11.09 -0.14 -28.54
N GLY A 4 -9.81 -0.17 -28.17
CA GLY A 4 -9.36 -0.25 -26.79
C GLY A 4 -9.66 1.07 -26.09
N HIS A 5 -10.82 1.17 -25.44
CA HIS A 5 -11.09 2.27 -24.52
C HIS A 5 -10.02 2.27 -23.43
N CYS A 6 -9.17 3.31 -23.42
CA CYS A 6 -8.19 3.51 -22.36
C CYS A 6 -8.93 3.66 -21.01
N SER A 7 -8.85 2.61 -20.19
CA SER A 7 -9.56 2.53 -18.90
C SER A 7 -9.00 3.48 -17.84
N VAL A 8 -7.78 4.00 -18.06
CA VAL A 8 -7.07 4.92 -17.16
C VAL A 8 -6.51 6.08 -17.97
N LYS A 9 -7.18 7.22 -17.92
CA LYS A 9 -6.79 8.42 -18.69
C LYS A 9 -5.66 9.22 -18.07
N ARG A 10 -5.39 9.12 -16.77
CA ARG A 10 -4.31 9.81 -16.03
C ARG A 10 -3.93 8.97 -14.83
N THR A 11 -2.64 8.85 -14.55
CA THR A 11 -2.11 8.11 -13.40
C THR A 11 -1.29 9.04 -12.54
N LEU A 12 -1.52 9.01 -11.23
CA LEU A 12 -0.68 9.68 -10.24
C LEU A 12 0.14 8.62 -9.51
N ILE A 13 1.45 8.80 -9.46
CA ILE A 13 2.37 7.97 -8.68
C ILE A 13 2.98 8.86 -7.61
N ILE A 14 2.69 8.52 -6.35
CA ILE A 14 3.23 9.20 -5.17
C ILE A 14 4.28 8.28 -4.56
N THR A 15 5.51 8.77 -4.43
CA THR A 15 6.67 7.95 -4.06
C THR A 15 7.59 8.71 -3.12
N PRO A 16 8.50 8.07 -2.36
CA PRO A 16 9.61 8.79 -1.73
C PRO A 16 10.38 9.66 -2.73
N GLY A 17 10.85 10.84 -2.29
CA GLY A 17 11.57 11.78 -3.16
C GLY A 17 12.80 11.16 -3.85
N SER A 18 13.52 10.28 -3.15
CA SER A 18 14.66 9.52 -3.68
C SER A 18 14.30 8.58 -4.84
N LEU A 19 13.04 8.14 -4.93
CA LEU A 19 12.57 7.17 -5.91
C LEU A 19 11.86 7.81 -7.12
N VAL A 20 11.62 9.13 -7.11
CA VAL A 20 10.98 9.84 -8.24
C VAL A 20 11.75 9.63 -9.55
N LYS A 21 13.08 9.83 -9.51
CA LYS A 21 13.96 9.59 -10.66
C LYS A 21 14.01 8.12 -11.04
N ASN A 22 14.01 7.21 -10.06
CA ASN A 22 14.02 5.77 -10.31
C ASN A 22 12.78 5.32 -11.08
N TRP A 23 11.59 5.71 -10.64
CA TRP A 23 10.34 5.47 -11.36
C TRP A 23 10.39 5.98 -12.80
N SER A 24 10.93 7.19 -13.00
CA SER A 24 11.04 7.80 -14.32
C SER A 24 12.00 7.01 -15.24
N SER A 25 13.11 6.52 -14.70
CA SER A 25 14.06 5.65 -15.41
C SER A 25 13.46 4.30 -15.75
N GLU A 26 12.71 3.67 -14.83
CA GLU A 26 12.07 2.38 -15.07
C GLU A 26 10.98 2.48 -16.16
N PHE A 27 10.19 3.56 -16.18
CA PHE A 27 9.26 3.80 -17.31
C PHE A 27 10.00 3.87 -18.64
N ARG A 28 11.10 4.62 -18.71
CA ARG A 28 11.92 4.72 -19.93
C ARG A 28 12.56 3.38 -20.32
N LYS A 29 13.02 2.59 -19.35
CA LYS A 29 13.66 1.29 -19.58
C LYS A 29 12.67 0.27 -20.14
N TRP A 30 11.49 0.15 -19.55
CA TRP A 30 10.52 -0.89 -19.91
C TRP A 30 9.61 -0.51 -21.06
N LEU A 31 9.27 0.78 -21.19
CA LEU A 31 8.47 1.26 -22.31
C LEU A 31 9.36 1.74 -23.47
N GLY A 32 10.62 2.12 -23.24
CA GLY A 32 11.46 2.74 -24.26
C GLY A 32 11.26 4.26 -24.36
N VAL A 33 12.05 4.90 -25.22
CA VAL A 33 11.90 6.33 -25.56
C VAL A 33 10.80 6.43 -26.62
N TYR A 34 9.54 6.48 -26.19
CA TYR A 34 8.44 6.71 -27.14
C TYR A 34 8.42 8.18 -27.56
N GLU A 35 8.54 8.44 -28.85
CA GLU A 35 8.31 9.76 -29.50
C GLU A 35 6.82 10.19 -29.47
N GLN A 36 5.98 9.51 -28.71
CA GLN A 36 4.57 9.88 -28.52
C GLN A 36 4.43 10.72 -27.24
N PRO A 37 3.92 11.97 -27.34
CA PRO A 37 3.63 12.77 -26.17
C PRO A 37 2.38 12.19 -25.49
N SER A 38 2.33 12.25 -24.17
CA SER A 38 1.14 11.95 -23.36
C SER A 38 0.95 10.47 -22.99
N TYR A 39 1.92 9.88 -22.29
CA TYR A 39 1.54 9.08 -21.13
C TYR A 39 1.25 10.06 -19.99
N PRO A 40 0.00 10.20 -19.54
CA PRO A 40 -0.38 11.14 -18.50
C PRO A 40 -0.08 10.56 -17.11
N VAL A 41 1.17 10.14 -16.92
CA VAL A 41 1.70 9.66 -15.65
C VAL A 41 2.39 10.84 -14.97
N MET A 42 1.84 11.27 -13.84
CA MET A 42 2.47 12.25 -12.97
C MET A 42 3.19 11.49 -11.85
N ILE A 43 4.49 11.69 -11.73
CA ILE A 43 5.30 11.13 -10.64
C ILE A 43 5.67 12.27 -9.72
N ILE A 44 5.29 12.17 -8.45
CA ILE A 44 5.50 13.23 -7.46
C ILE A 44 5.97 12.63 -6.13
N SER A 45 6.77 13.38 -5.37
CA SER A 45 7.10 12.97 -4.02
C SER A 45 5.95 13.20 -3.05
N TYR A 46 5.89 12.47 -1.93
CA TYR A 46 4.90 12.76 -0.87
C TYR A 46 4.95 14.21 -0.40
N GLU A 47 6.15 14.77 -0.26
CA GLU A 47 6.38 16.14 0.20
C GLU A 47 5.90 17.17 -0.84
N MET A 48 6.13 16.90 -2.14
CA MET A 48 5.63 17.77 -3.22
C MET A 48 4.12 17.65 -3.40
N PHE A 49 3.55 16.46 -3.24
CA PHE A 49 2.11 16.24 -3.28
C PHE A 49 1.39 17.09 -2.23
N LEU A 50 1.90 17.11 -1.00
CA LEU A 50 1.32 17.95 0.06
C LEU A 50 1.38 19.44 -0.26
N ARG A 51 2.45 19.91 -0.91
CA ARG A 51 2.59 21.32 -1.30
C ARG A 51 1.69 21.76 -2.44
N SER A 52 1.33 20.83 -3.33
CA SER A 52 0.55 21.07 -4.56
C SER A 52 -0.82 20.39 -4.54
N VAL A 53 -1.31 20.03 -3.36
CA VAL A 53 -2.52 19.20 -3.21
C VAL A 53 -3.75 19.86 -3.85
N GLU A 54 -3.86 21.18 -3.77
CA GLU A 54 -4.99 21.92 -4.35
C GLU A 54 -4.98 21.85 -5.90
N GLU A 55 -3.81 21.97 -6.53
CA GLU A 55 -3.72 21.78 -7.99
C GLU A 55 -3.99 20.32 -8.38
N VAL A 56 -3.41 19.37 -7.64
CA VAL A 56 -3.52 17.93 -7.91
C VAL A 56 -4.97 17.46 -7.73
N ARG A 57 -5.71 17.98 -6.74
CA ARG A 57 -7.10 17.62 -6.45
C ARG A 57 -8.07 18.02 -7.57
N ASN A 58 -7.73 19.08 -8.32
CA ASN A 58 -8.52 19.53 -9.48
C ASN A 58 -8.31 18.63 -10.72
N ILE A 59 -7.30 17.76 -10.70
CA ILE A 59 -7.03 16.82 -11.79
C ILE A 59 -7.76 15.50 -11.54
N LYS A 60 -8.52 15.04 -12.54
CA LYS A 60 -9.20 13.74 -12.49
C LYS A 60 -8.23 12.61 -12.83
N PHE A 61 -7.72 11.92 -11.80
CA PHE A 61 -6.91 10.71 -11.97
C PHE A 61 -7.80 9.47 -12.11
N GLY A 62 -7.43 8.59 -13.05
CA GLY A 62 -8.07 7.29 -13.21
C GLY A 62 -7.45 6.19 -12.34
N LEU A 63 -6.22 6.43 -11.87
CA LEU A 63 -5.44 5.55 -11.01
C LEU A 63 -4.50 6.39 -10.14
N VAL A 64 -4.43 6.04 -8.85
CA VAL A 64 -3.43 6.57 -7.91
C VAL A 64 -2.61 5.39 -7.39
N ILE A 65 -1.30 5.50 -7.45
CA ILE A 65 -0.35 4.53 -6.90
C ILE A 65 0.44 5.22 -5.79
N CYS A 66 0.47 4.61 -4.61
CA CYS A 66 1.32 5.06 -3.50
C CYS A 66 2.41 4.03 -3.28
N ASP A 67 3.64 4.41 -3.58
CA ASP A 67 4.83 3.61 -3.34
C ASP A 67 5.34 3.80 -1.90
N GLU A 68 5.92 2.76 -1.34
CA GLU A 68 6.27 2.67 0.08
C GLU A 68 5.15 3.18 0.98
N ALA A 69 3.95 2.65 0.79
CA ALA A 69 2.72 3.09 1.46
C ALA A 69 2.83 3.05 2.98
N HIS A 70 3.76 2.27 3.55
CA HIS A 70 4.09 2.34 4.97
C HIS A 70 4.53 3.75 5.42
N ARG A 71 5.03 4.62 4.53
CA ARG A 71 5.31 6.03 4.88
C ARG A 71 4.06 6.85 5.15
N LEU A 72 2.88 6.43 4.67
CA LEU A 72 1.60 7.05 5.02
C LEU A 72 1.31 6.97 6.53
N LYS A 73 1.98 6.07 7.25
CA LYS A 73 1.94 5.93 8.71
C LYS A 73 2.61 7.12 9.41
N ASN A 74 3.82 7.47 8.96
CA ASN A 74 4.69 8.46 9.62
C ASN A 74 4.46 9.90 9.11
N THR A 75 3.98 10.03 7.88
CA THR A 75 3.91 11.31 7.19
C THR A 75 2.54 11.97 7.43
N THR A 76 2.24 12.31 8.70
CA THR A 76 1.08 13.11 9.13
C THR A 76 -0.31 12.58 8.69
N ILE A 77 -1.28 12.51 9.60
CA ILE A 77 -2.72 12.24 9.29
C ILE A 77 -3.19 13.01 8.02
N LYS A 78 -2.61 14.18 7.78
CA LYS A 78 -2.79 15.01 6.58
C LYS A 78 -2.54 14.27 5.27
N THR A 79 -1.44 13.54 5.07
CA THR A 79 -1.14 12.91 3.76
C THR A 79 -2.14 11.83 3.41
N ALA A 80 -2.43 10.92 4.35
CA ALA A 80 -3.44 9.89 4.17
C ALA A 80 -4.82 10.50 3.88
N THR A 81 -5.21 11.54 4.64
CA THR A 81 -6.48 12.26 4.43
C THR A 81 -6.55 12.91 3.05
N MET A 82 -5.48 13.56 2.60
CA MET A 82 -5.41 14.21 1.29
C MET A 82 -5.49 13.20 0.15
N ILE A 83 -4.78 12.07 0.25
CA ILE A 83 -4.83 10.98 -0.75
C ILE A 83 -6.23 10.35 -0.78
N SER A 84 -6.83 10.10 0.38
CA SER A 84 -8.22 9.62 0.48
C SER A 84 -9.23 10.60 -0.12
N GLY A 85 -8.93 11.91 -0.08
CA GLY A 85 -9.73 12.96 -0.70
C GLY A 85 -9.60 13.08 -2.22
N LEU A 86 -8.65 12.39 -2.86
CA LEU A 86 -8.49 12.40 -4.31
C LEU A 86 -9.63 11.62 -4.98
N LYS A 87 -10.25 12.26 -5.98
CA LYS A 87 -11.28 11.66 -6.84
C LYS A 87 -10.63 10.70 -7.83
N THR A 88 -10.50 9.43 -7.45
CA THR A 88 -10.03 8.34 -8.31
C THR A 88 -10.93 7.12 -8.20
N LYS A 89 -11.02 6.33 -9.28
CA LYS A 89 -11.73 5.05 -9.28
C LYS A 89 -10.88 3.89 -8.76
N ARG A 90 -9.55 4.04 -8.78
CA ARG A 90 -8.61 2.95 -8.51
C ARG A 90 -7.45 3.48 -7.68
N ARG A 91 -7.08 2.73 -6.64
CA ARG A 91 -5.95 2.98 -5.76
C ARG A 91 -5.12 1.70 -5.64
N ILE A 92 -3.80 1.84 -5.70
CA ILE A 92 -2.85 0.75 -5.46
C ILE A 92 -1.85 1.25 -4.42
N LEU A 93 -1.73 0.52 -3.33
CA LEU A 93 -0.72 0.77 -2.30
C LEU A 93 0.37 -0.31 -2.42
N LEU A 94 1.61 0.10 -2.59
CA LEU A 94 2.77 -0.79 -2.65
C LEU A 94 3.56 -0.66 -1.36
N THR A 95 3.90 -1.78 -0.71
CA THR A 95 4.72 -1.76 0.50
C THR A 95 5.56 -3.03 0.60
N GLY A 96 6.84 -2.88 0.92
CA GLY A 96 7.74 -4.00 1.18
C GLY A 96 7.66 -4.53 2.61
N THR A 97 7.12 -3.75 3.55
CA THR A 97 7.04 -4.14 4.97
C THR A 97 5.76 -4.95 5.25
N PRO A 98 5.85 -6.00 6.07
CA PRO A 98 4.67 -6.77 6.46
C PRO A 98 3.75 -5.88 7.28
N VAL A 99 2.56 -5.59 6.73
CA VAL A 99 1.53 -4.78 7.38
C VAL A 99 0.86 -5.55 8.55
N GLN A 100 1.25 -6.79 8.82
CA GLN A 100 0.59 -7.67 9.79
C GLN A 100 1.00 -7.44 11.25
N ASN A 101 2.06 -6.69 11.54
CA ASN A 101 2.55 -6.52 12.91
C ASN A 101 1.82 -5.41 13.69
N ASP A 102 1.04 -4.57 12.99
CA ASP A 102 0.25 -3.51 13.60
C ASP A 102 -1.11 -3.43 12.87
N LEU A 103 -2.16 -3.92 13.53
CA LEU A 103 -3.51 -3.98 12.97
C LEU A 103 -4.13 -2.59 12.78
N LYS A 104 -3.71 -1.60 13.58
CA LYS A 104 -4.15 -0.22 13.42
C LYS A 104 -3.55 0.40 12.17
N GLU A 105 -2.26 0.13 11.91
CA GLU A 105 -1.61 0.51 10.65
C GLU A 105 -2.26 -0.18 9.44
N PHE A 106 -2.60 -1.46 9.60
CA PHE A 106 -3.32 -2.20 8.59
C PHE A 106 -4.66 -1.55 8.23
N HIS A 107 -5.48 -1.22 9.25
CA HIS A 107 -6.75 -0.54 9.04
C HIS A 107 -6.55 0.80 8.31
N SER A 108 -5.58 1.61 8.73
CA SER A 108 -5.30 2.91 8.12
C SER A 108 -4.95 2.80 6.63
N LEU A 109 -4.13 1.81 6.25
CA LEU A 109 -3.78 1.58 4.84
C LEU A 109 -4.97 1.07 4.02
N VAL A 110 -5.76 0.16 4.60
CA VAL A 110 -6.96 -0.34 3.95
C VAL A 110 -7.98 0.78 3.76
N ASP A 111 -8.16 1.67 4.73
CA ASP A 111 -9.09 2.80 4.61
C ASP A 111 -8.64 3.81 3.54
N VAL A 112 -7.33 4.04 3.38
CA VAL A 112 -6.83 4.84 2.25
C VAL A 112 -7.11 4.16 0.91
N CYS A 113 -6.93 2.83 0.82
CA CYS A 113 -7.12 2.09 -0.41
C CYS A 113 -8.61 1.95 -0.79
N ASN A 114 -9.44 1.56 0.18
CA ASN A 114 -10.85 1.25 0.04
C ASN A 114 -11.63 1.76 1.28
N PRO A 115 -11.96 3.06 1.31
CA PRO A 115 -12.57 3.70 2.48
C PRO A 115 -13.82 2.97 2.97
N GLY A 116 -13.87 2.70 4.28
CA GLY A 116 -15.05 2.12 4.93
C GLY A 116 -15.23 0.60 4.82
N ILE A 117 -14.40 -0.14 4.07
CA ILE A 117 -14.56 -1.61 3.93
C ILE A 117 -14.42 -2.37 5.25
N LEU A 118 -13.63 -1.86 6.19
CA LEU A 118 -13.44 -2.43 7.53
C LEU A 118 -14.22 -1.68 8.62
N GLY A 119 -15.10 -0.76 8.24
CA GLY A 119 -15.79 0.13 9.16
C GLY A 119 -14.87 1.15 9.83
N THR A 120 -15.37 1.79 10.90
CA THR A 120 -14.62 2.81 11.63
C THR A 120 -13.46 2.19 12.42
N GLN A 121 -12.40 2.97 12.66
CA GLN A 121 -11.24 2.53 13.46
C GLN A 121 -11.67 1.95 14.83
N SER A 122 -12.65 2.57 15.50
CA SER A 122 -13.15 2.10 16.80
C SER A 122 -13.88 0.76 16.71
N CYS A 123 -14.66 0.54 15.66
CA CYS A 123 -15.33 -0.74 15.43
C CYS A 123 -14.31 -1.83 15.08
N PHE A 124 -13.40 -1.53 14.15
CA PHE A 124 -12.31 -2.41 13.79
C PHE A 124 -11.46 -2.82 15.01
N ARG A 125 -11.13 -1.86 15.87
CA ARG A 125 -10.36 -2.11 17.08
C ARG A 125 -11.04 -3.12 18.01
N ARG A 126 -12.31 -2.90 18.32
CA ARG A 126 -13.08 -3.79 19.21
C ARG A 126 -13.34 -5.16 18.60
N LEU A 127 -13.53 -5.23 17.28
CA LEU A 127 -13.91 -6.46 16.60
C LEU A 127 -12.71 -7.35 16.26
N TYR A 128 -11.58 -6.75 15.88
CA TYR A 128 -10.40 -7.46 15.40
C TYR A 128 -9.16 -7.18 16.26
N GLU A 129 -8.76 -5.93 16.45
CA GLU A 129 -7.48 -5.58 17.11
C GLU A 129 -7.38 -6.12 18.53
N GLU A 130 -8.30 -5.75 19.42
CA GLU A 130 -8.27 -6.13 20.83
C GLU A 130 -8.35 -7.66 21.02
N PRO A 131 -9.29 -8.39 20.39
CA PRO A 131 -9.33 -9.85 20.52
C PRO A 131 -8.09 -10.56 19.99
N ILE A 132 -7.51 -10.08 18.88
CA ILE A 132 -6.29 -10.69 18.30
C ILE A 132 -5.09 -10.45 19.23
N VAL A 133 -4.92 -9.22 19.72
CA VAL A 133 -3.81 -8.85 20.61
C VAL A 133 -3.92 -9.56 21.95
N HIS A 134 -5.11 -9.63 22.55
CA HIS A 134 -5.34 -10.36 23.79
C HIS A 134 -5.10 -11.87 23.61
N GLY A 135 -5.60 -12.48 22.54
CA GLY A 135 -5.39 -13.91 22.26
C GLY A 135 -3.92 -14.30 22.01
N GLN A 136 -3.02 -13.34 21.77
CA GLN A 136 -1.58 -13.55 21.63
C GLN A 136 -0.81 -13.42 22.94
N GLN A 137 -1.45 -12.95 24.03
CA GLN A 137 -0.77 -12.80 25.32
C GLN A 137 -0.48 -14.18 25.95
N PRO A 138 0.65 -14.33 26.67
CA PRO A 138 1.02 -15.60 27.29
C PRO A 138 -0.02 -16.13 28.29
N ASP A 139 -0.65 -15.22 29.04
CA ASP A 139 -1.64 -15.46 30.09
C ASP A 139 -3.09 -15.59 29.57
N ALA A 140 -3.31 -15.41 28.27
CA ALA A 140 -4.63 -15.51 27.67
C ALA A 140 -5.25 -16.89 27.88
N THR A 141 -6.52 -16.89 28.25
CA THR A 141 -7.36 -18.08 28.41
C THR A 141 -7.53 -18.81 27.09
N SER A 142 -7.93 -20.09 27.15
CA SER A 142 -8.23 -20.87 25.95
C SER A 142 -9.34 -20.23 25.09
N GLU A 143 -10.31 -19.58 25.73
CA GLU A 143 -11.40 -18.88 25.04
C GLU A 143 -10.89 -17.62 24.30
N GLU A 144 -10.05 -16.80 24.94
CA GLU A 144 -9.46 -15.61 24.32
C GLU A 144 -8.54 -15.98 23.16
N LYS A 145 -7.75 -17.06 23.28
CA LYS A 145 -6.91 -17.59 22.20
C LYS A 145 -7.76 -18.01 21.01
N LEU A 146 -8.85 -18.75 21.24
CA LEU A 146 -9.77 -19.18 20.18
C LEU A 146 -10.46 -17.99 19.50
N LEU A 147 -10.91 -17.01 20.28
CA LEU A 147 -11.54 -15.80 19.76
C LEU A 147 -10.56 -14.99 18.89
N GLY A 148 -9.33 -14.77 19.37
CA GLY A 148 -8.29 -14.05 18.63
C GLY A 148 -7.95 -14.74 17.31
N GLN A 149 -7.79 -16.07 17.32
CA GLN A 149 -7.55 -16.86 16.10
C GLN A 149 -8.72 -16.75 15.10
N THR A 150 -9.96 -16.83 15.60
CA THR A 150 -11.17 -16.72 14.77
C THR A 150 -11.25 -15.35 14.10
N ARG A 151 -11.00 -14.27 14.85
CA ARG A 151 -10.99 -12.90 14.33
C ARG A 151 -9.85 -12.66 13.33
N ALA A 152 -8.67 -13.21 13.58
CA ALA A 152 -7.56 -13.13 12.64
C ALA A 152 -7.87 -13.86 11.32
N ALA A 153 -8.46 -15.05 11.38
CA ALA A 153 -8.86 -15.80 10.20
C ALA A 153 -9.95 -15.07 9.40
N GLU A 154 -10.94 -14.50 10.07
CA GLU A 154 -11.98 -13.69 9.47
C GLU A 154 -11.41 -12.46 8.74
N LEU A 155 -10.52 -11.71 9.42
CA LEU A 155 -9.86 -10.54 8.85
C LEU A 155 -9.01 -10.90 7.62
N ASN A 156 -8.23 -11.99 7.70
CA ASN A 156 -7.44 -12.47 6.57
C ASN A 156 -8.33 -12.84 5.37
N ARG A 157 -9.46 -13.49 5.60
CA ARG A 157 -10.41 -13.83 4.53
C ARG A 157 -10.97 -12.57 3.86
N LEU A 158 -11.43 -11.59 4.64
CA LEU A 158 -11.97 -10.33 4.13
C LEU A 158 -10.94 -9.59 3.27
N THR A 159 -9.69 -9.58 3.70
CA THR A 159 -8.63 -8.77 3.11
C THR A 159 -7.92 -9.45 1.94
N SER A 160 -7.98 -10.78 1.85
CA SER A 160 -7.37 -11.59 0.78
C SER A 160 -7.83 -11.20 -0.64
N MET A 161 -9.02 -10.60 -0.79
CA MET A 161 -9.56 -10.20 -2.07
C MET A 161 -8.88 -8.96 -2.67
N PHE A 162 -8.24 -8.13 -1.85
CA PHE A 162 -7.64 -6.86 -2.28
C PHE A 162 -6.22 -6.64 -1.74
N PHE A 163 -5.72 -7.53 -0.89
CA PHE A 163 -4.37 -7.51 -0.37
C PHE A 163 -3.56 -8.67 -0.94
N LEU A 164 -2.58 -8.36 -1.79
CA LEU A 164 -1.69 -9.35 -2.39
C LEU A 164 -0.33 -9.33 -1.69
N ARG A 165 0.04 -10.43 -1.05
CA ARG A 165 1.39 -10.63 -0.49
C ARG A 165 2.06 -11.82 -1.14
N ARG A 166 3.29 -11.60 -1.63
CA ARG A 166 4.18 -12.66 -2.12
C ARG A 166 5.43 -12.67 -1.26
N THR A 167 5.79 -13.82 -0.72
CA THR A 167 7.03 -13.98 0.06
C THR A 167 8.21 -14.16 -0.88
N SER A 168 9.43 -13.85 -0.41
CA SER A 168 10.64 -14.04 -1.20
C SER A 168 10.92 -15.52 -1.53
N GLU A 169 10.27 -16.47 -0.85
CA GLU A 169 10.31 -17.90 -1.21
C GLU A 169 9.78 -18.16 -2.62
N VAL A 170 8.92 -17.30 -3.17
CA VAL A 170 8.47 -17.42 -4.56
C VAL A 170 9.64 -17.23 -5.54
N ASN A 171 10.60 -16.37 -5.17
CA ASN A 171 11.74 -16.03 -6.01
C ASN A 171 12.95 -16.95 -5.80
N SER A 172 12.99 -17.76 -4.74
CA SER A 172 14.11 -18.70 -4.50
C SER A 172 14.23 -19.76 -5.59
N ARG A 173 13.16 -19.98 -6.38
CA ARG A 173 13.16 -20.85 -7.56
C ARG A 173 13.87 -20.25 -8.78
N TYR A 174 14.08 -18.92 -8.81
CA TYR A 174 14.56 -18.18 -9.98
C TYR A 174 15.78 -17.29 -9.69
N LEU A 175 16.08 -17.04 -8.42
CA LEU A 175 17.23 -16.26 -7.99
C LEU A 175 18.24 -17.15 -7.27
N PRO A 176 19.56 -16.86 -7.42
CA PRO A 176 20.57 -17.53 -6.62
C PRO A 176 20.30 -17.34 -5.12
N PRO A 177 20.79 -18.26 -4.26
CA PRO A 177 20.60 -18.20 -2.82
C PRO A 177 21.04 -16.82 -2.28
N LYS A 178 20.27 -16.25 -1.35
CA LYS A 178 20.67 -15.02 -0.66
C LYS A 178 21.98 -15.27 0.08
N GLY A 179 23.08 -14.71 -0.41
CA GLY A 179 24.37 -14.75 0.27
C GLY A 179 24.33 -13.87 1.50
N THR A 180 24.22 -14.46 2.68
CA THR A 180 24.46 -13.75 3.95
C THR A 180 25.95 -13.51 4.06
N ARG A 181 26.42 -12.31 3.72
CA ARG A 181 27.76 -11.87 4.14
C ARG A 181 27.69 -11.56 5.63
N ALA A 182 28.01 -12.55 6.46
CA ALA A 182 28.48 -12.26 7.80
C ALA A 182 29.79 -11.49 7.64
N PHE A 183 29.76 -10.19 7.96
CA PHE A 183 30.98 -9.47 8.26
C PHE A 183 31.49 -10.06 9.58
N ASN A 184 32.43 -11.01 9.49
CA ASN A 184 33.28 -11.31 10.63
C ASN A 184 34.30 -10.18 10.70
N ASP A 185 34.17 -9.38 11.76
CA ASP A 185 35.11 -8.35 12.16
C ASP A 185 36.52 -8.95 12.33
N MET A 186 37.52 -8.16 11.93
CA MET A 186 38.94 -8.37 12.19
C MET A 186 39.41 -7.33 13.21
#